data_AF-A0A514CG51-F1
#
_entry.id   AF-A0A514CG51-F1
#
_cell.length_a   1.000
_cell.length_b   1.000
_cell.length_c   1.000
_cell.angle_alpha   90.00
_cell.angle_beta   90.00
_cell.angle_gamma   90.00
#
_symmetry.space_group_name_H-M   'P 1'
#
loop_
_entity.id
_entity.type
_entity.pdbx_description
1 polymer ?
#
loop_
_entity_poly.entity_id
_entity_poly.type
_entity_poly.pdbx_seq_one_letter_code
_entity_poly.pdbx_strand_id
1 'polypeptide(L)'
;MTGFEIASLFVAGISLAISLIAVFLSGKANNTNKNMFRRQGVIDLHMAWQDISEIDKDNLIGPDIVKAVNALSLTASLWNHDIIEKNILYQTYWTSYKDLYDTLININDLIPGQKKTCRSLMTAEITKAYEGMKNADLNTITQTKL
;
A
#
# COMPACT_ATOMS: atom_id res chain seq x y z
N MET A 1 33.80 -47.88 -15.95
CA MET A 1 32.49 -47.36 -15.52
C MET A 1 31.51 -48.51 -15.43
N THR A 2 30.95 -48.72 -14.26
CA THR A 2 29.90 -49.73 -14.08
C THR A 2 28.55 -49.16 -14.57
N GLY A 3 27.62 -50.02 -15.02
CA GLY A 3 26.31 -49.56 -15.49
C GLY A 3 25.53 -48.73 -14.46
N PHE A 4 25.82 -48.94 -13.17
CA PHE A 4 25.27 -48.19 -12.06
C PHE A 4 25.75 -46.73 -12.01
N GLU A 5 27.01 -46.46 -12.32
CA GLU A 5 27.58 -45.09 -12.36
C GLU A 5 26.92 -44.27 -13.48
N ILE A 6 26.72 -44.86 -14.65
CA ILE A 6 26.05 -44.21 -15.79
C ILE A 6 24.59 -43.88 -15.45
N ALA A 7 23.86 -44.82 -14.82
CA ALA A 7 22.49 -44.60 -14.38
C ALA A 7 22.39 -43.48 -13.33
N SER A 8 23.32 -43.44 -12.37
CA SER A 8 23.36 -42.39 -11.33
C SER A 8 23.60 -40.99 -11.89
N LEU A 9 24.50 -40.86 -12.89
CA LEU A 9 24.77 -39.61 -13.61
C LEU A 9 23.53 -39.12 -14.38
N PHE A 10 22.81 -40.03 -15.02
CA PHE A 10 21.56 -39.72 -15.72
C PHE A 10 20.48 -39.22 -14.77
N VAL A 11 20.27 -39.91 -13.64
CA VAL A 11 19.28 -39.51 -12.63
C VAL A 11 19.64 -38.15 -12.02
N ALA A 12 20.92 -37.92 -11.71
CA ALA A 12 21.39 -36.63 -11.22
C ALA A 12 21.17 -35.49 -12.24
N GLY A 13 21.45 -35.73 -13.52
CA GLY A 13 21.22 -34.77 -14.59
C GLY A 13 19.74 -34.41 -14.76
N ILE A 14 18.85 -35.41 -14.70
CA ILE A 14 17.40 -35.22 -14.75
C ILE A 14 16.93 -34.42 -13.54
N SER A 15 17.41 -34.76 -12.34
CA SER A 15 17.03 -34.04 -11.13
C SER A 15 17.44 -32.57 -11.18
N LEU A 16 18.63 -32.28 -11.70
CA LEU A 16 19.15 -30.91 -11.82
C LEU A 16 18.33 -30.11 -12.84
N ALA A 17 17.93 -30.74 -13.95
CA ALA A 17 17.03 -30.13 -14.93
C ALA A 17 15.64 -29.82 -14.33
N ILE A 18 15.06 -30.73 -13.56
CA ILE A 18 13.77 -30.51 -12.88
C ILE A 18 13.87 -29.36 -11.87
N SER A 19 14.95 -29.31 -11.07
CA SER A 19 15.18 -28.22 -10.12
C SER A 19 15.31 -26.85 -10.79
N LEU A 20 16.03 -26.77 -11.91
CA LEU A 20 16.17 -25.52 -12.66
C LEU A 20 14.85 -25.04 -13.25
N ILE A 21 14.05 -25.95 -13.81
CA ILE A 21 12.70 -25.65 -14.32
C ILE A 21 11.80 -25.17 -13.18
N ALA A 22 11.84 -25.83 -12.03
CA ALA A 22 11.06 -25.43 -10.86
C ALA A 22 11.42 -24.01 -10.39
N VAL A 23 12.71 -23.69 -10.25
CA VAL A 23 13.17 -22.34 -9.88
C VAL A 23 12.73 -21.28 -10.90
N PHE A 24 12.81 -21.59 -12.19
CA PHE A 24 12.38 -20.67 -13.24
C PHE A 24 10.86 -20.42 -13.19
N LEU A 25 10.06 -21.48 -13.03
CA LEU A 25 8.61 -21.37 -12.88
C LEU A 25 8.22 -20.63 -11.60
N SER A 26 8.91 -20.88 -10.48
CA SER A 26 8.72 -20.14 -9.24
C SER A 26 9.04 -18.65 -9.39
N GLY A 27 10.11 -18.31 -10.13
CA GLY A 27 10.46 -16.92 -10.45
C GLY A 27 9.36 -16.22 -11.26
N LYS A 28 8.84 -16.88 -12.30
CA LYS A 28 7.73 -16.36 -13.12
C LYS A 28 6.44 -16.21 -12.32
N ALA A 29 6.08 -17.20 -11.51
CA ALA A 29 4.90 -17.16 -10.65
C ALA A 29 5.00 -16.03 -9.60
N ASN A 30 6.16 -15.83 -8.99
CA ASN A 30 6.40 -14.76 -8.03
C ASN A 30 6.21 -13.37 -8.68
N ASN A 31 6.68 -13.20 -9.92
CA ASN A 31 6.49 -11.95 -10.65
C ASN A 31 5.02 -11.69 -11.01
N THR A 32 4.29 -12.72 -11.45
CA THR A 32 2.84 -12.62 -11.71
C THR A 32 2.07 -12.27 -10.44
N ASN A 33 2.38 -12.94 -9.32
CA ASN A 33 1.74 -12.64 -8.04
C ASN A 33 1.96 -11.19 -7.62
N LYS A 34 3.20 -10.67 -7.71
CA LYS A 34 3.49 -9.25 -7.43
C LYS A 34 2.64 -8.29 -8.27
N ASN A 35 2.49 -8.57 -9.57
CA ASN A 35 1.68 -7.73 -10.45
C ASN A 35 0.18 -7.82 -10.14
N MET A 36 -0.33 -8.98 -9.73
CA MET A 36 -1.72 -9.13 -9.28
C MET A 36 -1.96 -8.39 -7.96
N PHE A 37 -1.05 -8.50 -6.98
CA PHE A 37 -1.15 -7.76 -5.71
C PHE A 37 -1.14 -6.24 -5.92
N ARG A 38 -0.31 -5.74 -6.84
CA ARG A 38 -0.30 -4.32 -7.24
C ARG A 38 -1.65 -3.87 -7.80
N ARG A 39 -2.22 -4.64 -8.74
CA ARG A 39 -3.52 -4.32 -9.35
C ARG A 39 -4.65 -4.37 -8.33
N GLN A 40 -4.68 -5.39 -7.49
CA GLN A 40 -5.69 -5.50 -6.43
C GLN A 40 -5.58 -4.32 -5.45
N GLY A 41 -4.36 -3.97 -5.03
CA GLY A 41 -4.14 -2.82 -4.15
C GLY A 41 -4.60 -1.49 -4.74
N VAL A 42 -4.44 -1.28 -6.06
CA VAL A 42 -4.95 -0.08 -6.74
C VAL A 42 -6.47 -0.05 -6.79
N ILE A 43 -7.12 -1.18 -7.08
CA ILE A 43 -8.58 -1.29 -7.13
C ILE A 43 -9.17 -1.04 -5.74
N ASP A 44 -8.65 -1.73 -4.73
CA ASP A 44 -9.13 -1.58 -3.34
C ASP A 44 -8.94 -0.14 -2.85
N LEU A 45 -7.85 0.50 -3.25
CA LEU A 45 -7.60 1.91 -2.95
C LEU A 45 -8.63 2.81 -3.62
N HIS A 46 -8.90 2.62 -4.92
CA HIS A 46 -9.89 3.45 -5.61
C HIS A 46 -11.29 3.29 -5.01
N MET A 47 -11.68 2.05 -4.67
CA MET A 47 -12.93 1.76 -3.98
C MET A 47 -13.00 2.41 -2.60
N ALA A 48 -11.88 2.41 -1.85
CA ALA A 48 -11.83 3.04 -0.53
C ALA A 48 -12.00 4.57 -0.58
N TRP A 49 -11.56 5.21 -1.67
CA TRP A 49 -11.65 6.66 -1.87
C TRP A 49 -12.95 7.12 -2.54
N GLN A 50 -13.69 6.23 -3.21
CA GLN A 50 -14.90 6.58 -3.98
C GLN A 50 -16.04 7.14 -3.13
N ASP A 51 -16.20 6.65 -1.89
CA ASP A 51 -17.35 6.96 -1.02
C ASP A 51 -16.92 7.71 0.26
N ILE A 52 -15.86 8.50 0.19
CA ILE A 52 -15.45 9.35 1.32
C ILE A 52 -16.18 10.70 1.22
N SER A 53 -17.13 10.89 2.13
CA SER A 53 -17.77 12.18 2.36
C SER A 53 -16.79 13.19 2.95
N GLU A 54 -16.99 14.47 2.64
CA GLU A 54 -16.31 15.55 3.35
C GLU A 54 -16.68 15.52 4.84
N ILE A 55 -15.67 15.72 5.70
CA ILE A 55 -15.86 15.65 7.15
C ILE A 55 -16.24 17.03 7.67
N ASP A 56 -17.52 17.19 8.02
CA ASP A 56 -18.03 18.37 8.72
C ASP A 56 -17.67 18.28 10.22
N LYS A 57 -16.96 19.31 10.71
CA LYS A 57 -16.54 19.41 12.12
C LYS A 57 -17.73 19.67 13.05
N ASP A 58 -18.74 20.39 12.56
CA ASP A 58 -19.90 20.77 13.35
C ASP A 58 -20.95 19.64 13.41
N ASN A 59 -20.89 18.69 12.45
CA ASN A 59 -21.78 17.54 12.37
C ASN A 59 -21.03 16.25 12.04
N LEU A 60 -20.28 15.74 13.00
CA LEU A 60 -19.49 14.52 12.85
C LEU A 60 -20.38 13.29 12.62
N ILE A 61 -20.12 12.56 11.54
CA ILE A 61 -20.79 11.29 11.24
C ILE A 61 -19.80 10.14 11.48
N GLY A 62 -20.05 9.34 12.52
CA GLY A 62 -19.15 8.26 12.94
C GLY A 62 -18.76 7.28 11.82
N PRO A 63 -19.72 6.73 11.05
CA PRO A 63 -19.42 5.87 9.91
C PRO A 63 -18.51 6.52 8.85
N ASP A 64 -18.69 7.81 8.58
CA ASP A 64 -17.91 8.52 7.55
C ASP A 64 -16.47 8.74 8.01
N ILE A 65 -16.27 9.06 9.29
CA ILE A 65 -14.94 9.16 9.90
C ILE A 65 -14.23 7.80 9.85
N VAL A 66 -14.93 6.70 10.12
CA VAL A 66 -14.35 5.36 10.02
C VAL A 66 -13.93 5.02 8.60
N LYS A 67 -14.77 5.31 7.60
CA LYS A 67 -14.44 5.12 6.19
C LYS A 67 -13.20 5.93 5.79
N ALA A 68 -13.19 7.21 6.15
CA ALA A 68 -12.06 8.12 5.91
C ALA A 68 -10.75 7.59 6.51
N VAL A 69 -10.78 7.20 7.79
CA VAL A 69 -9.60 6.63 8.48
C VAL A 69 -9.15 5.32 7.83
N ASN A 70 -10.08 4.46 7.41
CA ASN A 70 -9.73 3.21 6.73
C ASN A 70 -9.06 3.46 5.39
N ALA A 71 -9.53 4.43 4.61
CA ALA A 71 -8.89 4.82 3.35
C ALA A 71 -7.49 5.41 3.58
N LEU A 72 -7.32 6.28 4.58
CA LEU A 72 -6.00 6.76 4.98
C LEU A 72 -5.09 5.60 5.40
N SER A 73 -5.59 4.67 6.21
CA SER A 73 -4.82 3.51 6.66
C SER A 73 -4.40 2.61 5.49
N LEU A 74 -5.31 2.34 4.54
CA LEU A 74 -4.99 1.53 3.36
C LEU A 74 -3.92 2.21 2.50
N THR A 75 -4.10 3.51 2.23
CA THR A 75 -3.12 4.30 1.48
C THR A 75 -1.76 4.31 2.18
N ALA A 76 -1.74 4.45 3.51
CA ALA A 76 -0.54 4.44 4.31
C ALA A 76 0.19 3.10 4.24
N SER A 77 -0.54 1.98 4.33
CA SER A 77 0.02 0.64 4.17
C SER A 77 0.64 0.45 2.78
N LEU A 78 -0.05 0.87 1.72
CA LEU A 78 0.44 0.76 0.35
C LEU A 78 1.70 1.60 0.12
N TRP A 79 1.76 2.80 0.72
CA TRP A 79 2.91 3.70 0.66
C TRP A 79 4.11 3.18 1.47
N ASN A 80 3.89 2.80 2.73
CA ASN A 80 4.95 2.41 3.66
C ASN A 80 5.62 1.08 3.27
N HIS A 81 4.90 0.20 2.59
CA HIS A 81 5.39 -1.11 2.17
C HIS A 81 5.79 -1.18 0.68
N ASP A 82 5.80 -0.05 -0.04
CA ASP A 82 6.17 0.01 -1.46
C ASP A 82 5.40 -1.01 -2.34
N ILE A 83 4.13 -1.26 -1.98
CA ILE A 83 3.28 -2.22 -2.70
C ILE A 83 2.94 -1.66 -4.08
N ILE A 84 2.62 -0.37 -4.14
CA ILE A 84 2.37 0.40 -5.38
C ILE A 84 3.51 1.41 -5.53
N GLU A 85 3.82 1.78 -6.77
CA GLU A 85 4.79 2.82 -7.07
C GLU A 85 4.40 4.14 -6.36
N LYS A 86 5.31 4.64 -5.51
CA LYS A 86 5.10 5.86 -4.74
C LYS A 86 4.68 7.04 -5.60
N ASN A 87 5.22 7.19 -6.81
CA ASN A 87 4.83 8.26 -7.73
C ASN A 87 3.34 8.22 -8.10
N ILE A 88 2.79 7.02 -8.34
CA ILE A 88 1.37 6.85 -8.67
C ILE A 88 0.51 7.22 -7.44
N LEU A 89 0.88 6.70 -6.26
CA LEU A 89 0.16 7.01 -5.01
C LEU A 89 0.18 8.51 -4.71
N TYR A 90 1.34 9.14 -4.84
CA TYR A 90 1.52 10.56 -4.62
C TYR A 90 0.71 11.39 -5.62
N GLN A 91 0.88 11.17 -6.93
CA GLN A 91 0.18 11.95 -7.96
C GLN A 91 -1.34 11.81 -7.88
N THR A 92 -1.84 10.63 -7.49
CA THR A 92 -3.28 10.36 -7.50
C THR A 92 -3.96 10.73 -6.19
N TYR A 93 -3.32 10.49 -5.05
CA TYR A 93 -3.98 10.53 -3.74
C TYR A 93 -3.38 11.54 -2.76
N TRP A 94 -2.23 12.17 -3.05
CA TRP A 94 -1.57 13.05 -2.07
C TRP A 94 -2.47 14.18 -1.60
N THR A 95 -3.10 14.93 -2.51
CA THR A 95 -3.97 16.06 -2.16
C THR A 95 -5.11 15.62 -1.24
N SER A 96 -5.87 14.60 -1.64
CA SER A 96 -6.99 14.08 -0.86
C SER A 96 -6.53 13.49 0.49
N TYR A 97 -5.39 12.79 0.49
CA TYR A 97 -4.79 12.24 1.70
C TYR A 97 -4.40 13.34 2.69
N LYS A 98 -3.72 14.38 2.19
CA LYS A 98 -3.27 15.52 2.98
C LYS A 98 -4.47 16.26 3.59
N ASP A 99 -5.47 16.61 2.77
CA ASP A 99 -6.61 17.39 3.21
C ASP A 99 -7.44 16.63 4.27
N LEU A 100 -7.63 15.33 4.07
CA LEU A 100 -8.35 14.47 5.01
C LEU A 100 -7.57 14.26 6.32
N TYR A 101 -6.25 14.04 6.24
CA TYR A 101 -5.38 13.94 7.41
C TYR A 101 -5.36 15.24 8.21
N ASP A 102 -5.12 16.38 7.54
CA ASP A 102 -5.09 17.70 8.16
C ASP A 102 -6.43 18.04 8.81
N THR A 103 -7.55 17.62 8.22
CA THR A 103 -8.88 17.80 8.81
C THR A 103 -9.04 16.97 10.08
N LEU A 104 -8.77 15.67 10.01
CA LEU A 104 -8.97 14.72 11.12
C LEU A 104 -8.04 14.97 12.31
N ILE A 105 -6.78 15.34 12.07
CA ILE A 105 -5.80 15.59 13.15
C ILE A 105 -6.16 16.86 13.96
N ASN A 106 -6.87 17.80 13.33
CA ASN A 106 -7.31 19.06 13.94
C ASN A 106 -8.64 18.94 14.69
N ILE A 107 -9.37 17.83 14.55
CA ILE A 107 -10.61 17.56 15.29
C ILE A 107 -10.26 16.78 16.56
N ASN A 108 -10.49 17.39 17.72
CA ASN A 108 -10.29 16.73 19.02
C ASN A 108 -11.60 16.24 19.65
N ASP A 109 -12.70 16.31 18.91
CA ASP A 109 -14.01 15.89 19.40
C ASP A 109 -14.16 14.37 19.36
N LEU A 110 -15.05 13.88 20.23
CA LEU A 110 -15.41 12.47 20.28
C LEU A 110 -16.25 12.10 19.06
N ILE A 111 -15.89 10.98 18.45
CA ILE A 111 -16.62 10.44 17.31
C ILE A 111 -17.95 9.88 17.80
N PRO A 112 -19.10 10.27 17.22
CA PRO A 112 -20.38 9.72 17.59
C PRO A 112 -20.41 8.19 17.47
N GLY A 113 -20.82 7.53 18.56
CA GLY A 113 -20.84 6.07 18.65
C GLY A 113 -19.50 5.43 19.04
N GLN A 114 -18.43 6.20 19.28
CA GLN A 114 -17.14 5.69 19.76
C GLN A 114 -16.62 6.44 20.97
N LYS A 115 -15.69 5.80 21.70
CA LYS A 115 -14.97 6.41 22.85
C LYS A 115 -13.62 7.02 22.44
N LYS A 116 -13.44 7.32 21.16
CA LYS A 116 -12.17 7.80 20.57
C LYS A 116 -12.41 9.13 19.87
N THR A 117 -11.37 9.95 19.80
CA THR A 117 -11.39 11.21 19.06
C THR A 117 -10.88 10.98 17.65
N CYS A 118 -11.20 11.88 16.72
CA CYS A 118 -10.67 11.81 15.35
C CYS A 118 -9.14 11.75 15.34
N ARG A 119 -8.50 12.62 16.14
CA ARG A 119 -7.05 12.62 16.34
C ARG A 119 -6.51 11.28 16.83
N SER A 120 -7.18 10.58 17.74
CA SER A 120 -6.66 9.30 18.26
C SER A 120 -6.77 8.14 17.27
N LEU A 121 -7.52 8.31 16.18
CA LEU A 121 -7.54 7.37 15.06
C LEU A 121 -6.38 7.58 14.07
N MET A 122 -5.66 8.69 14.15
CA MET A 122 -4.46 8.93 13.33
C MET A 122 -3.29 8.10 13.87
N THR A 123 -3.13 6.91 13.29
CA THR A 123 -2.07 5.98 13.69
C THR A 123 -0.68 6.49 13.29
N ALA A 124 0.35 5.88 13.89
CA ALA A 124 1.74 6.15 13.52
C ALA A 124 2.04 5.81 12.05
N GLU A 125 1.39 4.79 11.49
CA GLU A 125 1.55 4.41 10.08
C GLU A 125 0.98 5.45 9.13
N ILE A 126 -0.22 5.97 9.45
CA ILE A 126 -0.86 7.06 8.71
C ILE A 126 0.01 8.32 8.74
N THR A 127 0.52 8.67 9.93
CA THR A 127 1.40 9.83 10.11
C THR A 127 2.73 9.65 9.37
N LYS A 128 3.32 8.45 9.41
CA LYS A 128 4.55 8.13 8.67
C LYS A 128 4.36 8.26 7.16
N ALA A 129 3.23 7.80 6.64
CA ALA A 129 2.92 7.93 5.21
C ALA A 129 2.69 9.40 4.82
N TYR A 130 1.99 10.17 5.66
CA TYR A 130 1.81 11.61 5.47
C TYR A 130 3.16 12.32 5.32
N GLU A 131 4.06 12.15 6.29
CA GLU A 131 5.38 12.79 6.25
C GLU A 131 6.21 12.27 5.07
N GLY A 132 6.09 11.00 4.72
CA GLY A 132 6.74 10.43 3.54
C GLY A 132 6.30 11.10 2.24
N MET A 133 5.00 11.25 2.03
CA MET A 133 4.43 11.90 0.84
C MET A 133 4.72 13.39 0.80
N LYS A 134 4.64 14.08 1.94
CA LYS A 134 5.01 15.50 2.09
C LYS A 134 6.45 15.77 1.71
N ASN A 135 7.38 14.90 2.10
CA ASN A 135 8.77 15.03 1.70
C ASN A 135 8.97 14.79 0.20
N ALA A 136 8.20 13.88 -0.41
CA ALA A 136 8.20 13.68 -1.85
C ALA A 136 7.68 14.92 -2.62
N ASP A 137 6.68 15.61 -2.07
CA ASP A 137 6.13 16.88 -2.58
C ASP A 137 7.20 17.96 -2.67
N LEU A 138 7.88 18.21 -1.55
CA LEU A 138 8.94 19.23 -1.46
C LEU A 138 10.08 18.96 -2.45
N ASN A 139 10.46 17.69 -2.62
CA ASN A 139 11.49 17.28 -3.58
C ASN A 139 11.07 17.53 -5.03
N THR A 140 9.80 17.27 -5.37
CA THR A 140 9.25 17.49 -6.72
C THR A 140 9.17 18.98 -7.07
N ILE A 141 8.74 19.81 -6.12
CA ILE A 141 8.68 21.27 -6.29
C ILE A 141 10.09 21.86 -6.46
N THR A 142 11.08 21.33 -5.74
CA THR A 142 12.47 21.79 -5.82
C THR A 142 13.09 21.48 -7.18
N GLN A 143 12.74 20.35 -7.79
CA GLN A 143 13.25 19.96 -9.12
C GLN A 143 12.64 20.75 -10.28
N THR A 144 11.42 21.29 -10.12
CA THR A 144 10.73 22.02 -11.20
C THR A 144 11.19 23.49 -11.32
N LYS A 145 11.97 23.98 -10.35
CA LYS A 145 12.62 25.30 -10.39
C LYS A 145 14.01 25.21 -11.01
N LEU A 146 14.11 24.91 -12.31
CA LEU A 146 15.34 25.04 -13.11
C LEU A 146 15.00 25.45 -14.54
#